data_AF-A0A8J7QX15-F1
#
_entry.id   AF-A0A8J7QX15-F1
#
_cell.length_a   1.000
_cell.length_b   1.000
_cell.length_c   1.000
_cell.angle_alpha   90.00
_cell.angle_beta   90.00
_cell.angle_gamma   90.00
#
_symmetry.space_group_name_H-M   'P 1'
#
loop_
_entity.id
_entity.type
_entity.pdbx_description
1 polymer ?
#
loop_
_entity_poly.entity_id
_entity_poly.type
_entity_poly.pdbx_seq_one_letter_code
_entity_poly.pdbx_strand_id
1 'polypeptide(L)'
;AQAVIPAERLSLPAEGPVRITILRKMPMEELKGRLHAAAFGRVPVHKDAMPHLAAMLGILDVAKEWDIAQCRNKEMKMLLWDRSGGCPQDGLEFLRFLIYKATGSFLLIKSPEAIAALAEGVTGLKTDYFSRHPGLVPECARIFYRFKPLFLALRRNPLFRAPVNRMRRLAVTLKRPAHPQPLDLITCGKAQDADAIRAELKKVSTGKKAALVNAIRRRRYGADHAAYAIRNGKIWVGEQAAGVPVSPEVEAACMEALLADLRPRVAGKSVFLPDDPVYAFPVSTKQFTGAIPFNSTYRLPKSVICGVHWENIERDGSECRTDLDLHLNSATVNYGWHVQWSEENDVLRTEAKILFSGDMTDAPRKKGGASEVYFIGEGIRDEMLLVNLNNFTNNGPCPFRLILEGADEGKISRKCLVGRGLDFAIPMTIEGPSLSLGMIDCAADGSKRFVFASGVMGRGIVSSFNDAGRGFVEHARASTATCLRLREVLALAGARINEKEEGAGWDLDFDLSRVTADTFIRLLVDRLG
;
A
#
# COMPACT_ATOMS: atom_id res chain seq x y z
N ALA A 1 0.67 -30.93 6.59
CA ALA A 1 0.03 -31.92 7.47
C ALA A 1 -1.38 -31.44 7.81
N GLN A 2 -2.42 -32.17 7.43
CA GLN A 2 -3.77 -31.94 7.94
C GLN A 2 -3.84 -32.53 9.35
N ALA A 3 -4.10 -31.71 10.35
CA ALA A 3 -4.34 -32.16 11.71
C ALA A 3 -5.85 -32.41 11.85
N VAL A 4 -6.25 -33.68 11.95
CA VAL A 4 -7.62 -34.05 12.35
C VAL A 4 -7.62 -34.11 13.87
N ILE A 5 -8.41 -33.25 14.52
CA ILE A 5 -8.58 -33.26 15.98
C ILE A 5 -9.92 -33.94 16.28
N PRO A 6 -9.93 -35.09 16.98
CA PRO A 6 -11.16 -35.78 17.34
C PRO A 6 -12.05 -34.92 18.24
N ALA A 7 -13.36 -34.91 17.97
CA ALA A 7 -14.33 -34.07 18.68
C ALA A 7 -14.40 -34.41 20.18
N GLU A 8 -14.11 -35.65 20.57
CA GLU A 8 -14.20 -36.11 21.97
C GLU A 8 -13.12 -35.46 22.87
N ARG A 9 -12.00 -34.99 22.29
CA ARG A 9 -10.91 -34.37 23.05
C ARG A 9 -11.12 -32.88 23.36
N LEU A 10 -11.98 -32.20 22.62
CA LEU A 10 -12.16 -30.75 22.69
C LEU A 10 -13.51 -30.34 23.32
N SER A 11 -14.35 -31.29 23.72
CA SER A 11 -15.70 -31.03 24.28
C SER A 11 -16.50 -30.03 23.43
N LEU A 12 -16.42 -30.17 22.11
CA LEU A 12 -17.04 -29.23 21.17
C LEU A 12 -18.57 -29.39 21.21
N PRO A 13 -19.33 -28.29 21.08
CA PRO A 13 -20.79 -28.36 21.00
C PRO A 13 -21.24 -29.20 19.79
N ALA A 14 -22.30 -29.99 19.99
CA ALA A 14 -22.79 -30.97 19.01
C ALA A 14 -23.42 -30.34 17.76
N GLU A 15 -23.76 -29.05 17.80
CA GLU A 15 -24.44 -28.35 16.70
C GLU A 15 -23.78 -27.00 16.37
N GLY A 16 -23.54 -26.78 15.08
CA GLY A 16 -23.04 -25.52 14.50
C GLY A 16 -21.56 -25.54 14.11
N PRO A 17 -21.14 -24.62 13.22
CA PRO A 17 -19.74 -24.48 12.82
C PRO A 17 -18.90 -24.01 14.02
N VAL A 18 -17.92 -24.81 14.42
CA VAL A 18 -16.97 -24.46 15.49
C VAL A 18 -15.86 -23.59 14.92
N ARG A 19 -15.73 -22.35 15.43
CA ARG A 19 -14.61 -21.49 15.08
C ARG A 19 -13.37 -21.88 15.89
N ILE A 20 -12.49 -22.68 15.27
CA ILE A 20 -11.22 -23.07 15.87
C ILE A 20 -10.18 -21.98 15.60
N THR A 21 -9.63 -21.38 16.66
CA THR A 21 -8.47 -20.50 16.56
C THR A 21 -7.22 -21.29 16.94
N ILE A 22 -6.35 -21.55 15.96
CA ILE A 22 -5.10 -22.26 16.21
C ILE A 22 -4.04 -21.25 16.66
N LEU A 23 -3.71 -21.26 17.94
CA LEU A 23 -2.57 -20.53 18.47
C LEU A 23 -1.30 -21.38 18.30
N ARG A 24 -0.41 -20.96 17.42
CA ARG A 24 0.89 -21.61 17.24
C ARG A 24 1.88 -21.03 18.25
N LYS A 25 2.54 -21.91 19.01
CA LYS A 25 3.66 -21.53 19.88
C LYS A 25 4.87 -21.23 18.99
N MET A 26 5.52 -20.09 19.23
CA MET A 26 6.79 -19.71 18.62
C MET A 26 7.86 -19.65 19.73
N PRO A 27 9.03 -20.30 19.56
CA PRO A 27 10.16 -20.15 20.46
C PRO A 27 10.62 -18.68 20.54
N MET A 28 11.08 -18.26 21.71
CA MET A 28 11.51 -16.88 21.94
C MET A 28 12.65 -16.46 21.00
N GLU A 29 13.62 -17.35 20.80
CA GLU A 29 14.75 -17.13 19.90
C GLU A 29 14.31 -16.95 18.44
N GLU A 30 13.28 -17.68 18.01
CA GLU A 30 12.71 -17.51 16.68
C GLU A 30 12.05 -16.13 16.54
N LEU A 31 11.30 -15.70 17.56
CA LEU A 31 10.69 -14.37 17.58
C LEU A 31 11.77 -13.27 17.56
N LYS A 32 12.82 -13.38 18.37
CA LYS A 32 13.97 -12.45 18.36
C LYS A 32 14.62 -12.41 16.98
N GLY A 33 14.86 -13.56 16.35
CA GLY A 33 15.41 -13.67 15.00
C GLY A 33 14.55 -12.97 13.94
N ARG A 34 13.22 -13.14 14.00
CA ARG A 34 12.27 -12.47 13.09
C ARG A 34 12.24 -10.95 13.30
N LEU A 35 12.26 -10.48 14.55
CA LEU A 35 12.32 -9.05 14.86
C LEU A 35 13.65 -8.43 14.41
N HIS A 36 14.77 -9.14 14.58
CA HIS A 36 16.06 -8.72 14.08
C HIS A 36 16.04 -8.62 12.55
N ALA A 37 15.47 -9.60 11.85
CA ALA A 37 15.29 -9.54 10.40
C ALA A 37 14.43 -8.33 9.96
N ALA A 38 13.38 -7.99 10.71
CA ALA A 38 12.55 -6.82 10.42
C ALA A 38 13.27 -5.48 10.64
N ALA A 39 14.14 -5.39 11.65
CA ALA A 39 14.91 -4.20 11.99
C ALA A 39 16.11 -3.97 11.05
N PHE A 40 16.87 -5.03 10.78
CA PHE A 40 18.15 -4.97 10.06
C PHE A 40 18.04 -5.43 8.59
N GLY A 41 16.89 -5.98 8.20
CA GLY A 41 16.60 -6.35 6.82
C GLY A 41 16.42 -5.16 5.88
N ARG A 42 16.36 -5.45 4.58
CA ARG A 42 16.15 -4.46 3.51
C ARG A 42 14.67 -4.20 3.19
N VAL A 43 13.76 -4.86 3.91
CA VAL A 43 12.33 -4.86 3.62
C VAL A 43 11.63 -3.83 4.49
N PRO A 44 10.86 -2.90 3.90
CA PRO A 44 10.03 -1.99 4.68
C PRO A 44 8.94 -2.75 5.43
N VAL A 45 8.82 -2.48 6.72
CA VAL A 45 7.72 -2.97 7.55
C VAL A 45 6.44 -2.18 7.24
N HIS A 46 5.30 -2.87 7.26
CA HIS A 46 3.98 -2.24 7.09
C HIS A 46 3.66 -1.34 8.28
N LYS A 47 2.99 -0.20 8.04
CA LYS A 47 2.67 0.77 9.11
C LYS A 47 1.85 0.11 10.25
N ASP A 48 0.95 -0.81 9.91
CA ASP A 48 0.05 -1.46 10.88
C ASP A 48 0.78 -2.47 11.76
N ALA A 49 1.93 -2.98 11.32
CA ALA A 49 2.75 -3.85 12.14
C ALA A 49 3.53 -3.05 13.21
N MET A 50 3.72 -1.74 13.02
CA MET A 50 4.58 -0.94 13.90
C MET A 50 4.13 -0.90 15.37
N PRO A 51 2.83 -0.77 15.72
CA PRO A 51 2.38 -0.84 17.11
C PRO A 51 2.64 -2.21 17.74
N HIS A 52 2.42 -3.30 16.99
CA HIS A 52 2.67 -4.66 17.48
C HIS A 52 4.16 -4.93 17.68
N LEU A 53 4.99 -4.49 16.73
CA LEU A 53 6.45 -4.59 16.85
C LEU A 53 6.96 -3.75 18.01
N ALA A 54 6.40 -2.56 18.22
CA ALA A 54 6.66 -1.80 19.43
C ALA A 54 6.28 -2.65 20.64
N ALA A 55 5.06 -3.16 20.79
CA ALA A 55 4.70 -3.99 21.95
C ALA A 55 5.70 -5.15 22.18
N MET A 56 6.04 -5.92 21.13
CA MET A 56 7.00 -7.03 21.20
C MET A 56 8.40 -6.59 21.64
N LEU A 57 8.95 -5.54 21.02
CA LEU A 57 10.25 -5.00 21.41
C LEU A 57 10.28 -4.53 22.88
N GLY A 58 9.12 -4.28 23.50
CA GLY A 58 9.01 -3.80 24.88
C GLY A 58 9.07 -4.96 25.88
N ILE A 59 8.59 -6.12 25.46
CA ILE A 59 8.63 -7.36 26.24
C ILE A 59 10.05 -7.96 26.22
N LEU A 60 10.77 -7.81 25.11
CA LEU A 60 12.02 -8.55 24.88
C LEU A 60 13.32 -7.82 25.29
N ASP A 61 13.24 -6.55 25.66
CA ASP A 61 14.39 -5.67 26.02
C ASP A 61 15.62 -5.77 25.09
N VAL A 62 15.41 -6.07 23.81
CA VAL A 62 16.49 -6.29 22.81
C VAL A 62 17.28 -5.03 22.46
N ALA A 63 16.82 -3.85 22.89
CA ALA A 63 17.45 -2.57 22.59
C ALA A 63 18.87 -2.46 23.20
N LYS A 64 19.18 -3.25 24.24
CA LYS A 64 20.52 -3.32 24.84
C LYS A 64 21.44 -4.32 24.14
N GLU A 65 20.88 -5.32 23.48
CA GLU A 65 21.62 -6.38 22.78
C GLU A 65 22.05 -5.94 21.37
N TRP A 66 21.28 -5.05 20.75
CA TRP A 66 21.43 -4.70 19.34
C TRP A 66 22.20 -3.40 19.12
N ASP A 67 23.06 -3.36 18.10
CA ASP A 67 23.62 -2.12 17.58
C ASP A 67 22.55 -1.34 16.81
N ILE A 68 21.82 -0.47 17.53
CA ILE A 68 20.72 0.33 16.98
C ILE A 68 21.21 1.21 15.80
N ALA A 69 22.48 1.62 15.77
CA ALA A 69 23.01 2.46 14.70
C ALA A 69 22.99 1.74 13.33
N GLN A 70 23.14 0.41 13.32
CA GLN A 70 23.09 -0.42 12.12
C GLN A 70 21.68 -0.78 11.67
N CYS A 71 20.65 -0.46 12.46
CA CYS A 71 19.25 -0.70 12.10
C CYS A 71 18.91 0.01 10.78
N ARG A 72 18.52 -0.77 9.77
CA ARG A 72 18.22 -0.26 8.42
C ARG A 72 16.80 0.26 8.31
N ASN A 73 15.88 -0.31 9.08
CA ASN A 73 14.50 0.13 9.13
C ASN A 73 14.40 1.43 9.95
N LYS A 74 14.17 2.54 9.27
CA LYS A 74 14.11 3.88 9.88
C LYS A 74 13.03 4.01 10.95
N GLU A 75 11.89 3.33 10.82
CA GLU A 75 10.77 3.44 11.77
C GLU A 75 11.09 2.65 13.05
N MET A 76 11.56 1.40 12.90
CA MET A 76 12.02 0.59 14.03
C MET A 76 13.24 1.21 14.73
N LYS A 77 14.15 1.84 13.99
CA LYS A 77 15.30 2.54 14.55
C LYS A 77 14.87 3.64 15.54
N MET A 78 13.81 4.40 15.22
CA MET A 78 13.31 5.43 16.15
C MET A 78 12.71 4.81 17.42
N LEU A 79 11.96 3.71 17.29
CA LEU A 79 11.41 2.96 18.42
C LEU A 79 12.51 2.42 19.35
N LEU A 80 13.55 1.82 18.77
CA LEU A 80 14.68 1.28 19.51
C LEU A 80 15.43 2.38 20.25
N TRP A 81 15.69 3.52 19.60
CA TRP A 81 16.33 4.66 20.26
C TRP A 81 15.49 5.18 21.43
N ASP A 82 14.19 5.34 21.25
CA ASP A 82 13.31 5.84 22.31
C ASP A 82 13.36 4.96 23.56
N ARG A 83 13.41 3.64 23.36
CA ARG A 83 13.46 2.66 24.44
C ARG A 83 14.80 2.50 25.10
N SER A 84 15.87 2.62 24.35
CA SER A 84 17.22 2.63 24.91
C SER A 84 17.48 3.84 25.81
N GLY A 85 16.61 4.87 25.77
CA GLY A 85 16.85 6.16 26.40
C GLY A 85 17.89 7.03 25.67
N GLY A 86 18.43 6.54 24.55
CA GLY A 86 19.40 7.25 23.71
C GLY A 86 18.75 8.09 22.61
N CYS A 87 19.57 8.57 21.67
CA CYS A 87 19.10 9.25 20.47
C CYS A 87 20.09 9.09 19.30
N PRO A 88 19.61 9.18 18.04
CA PRO A 88 20.49 9.18 16.87
C PRO A 88 21.48 10.34 16.88
N GLN A 89 22.70 10.11 16.40
CA GLN A 89 23.74 11.14 16.29
C GLN A 89 23.77 11.81 14.91
N ASP A 90 23.22 11.18 13.87
CA ASP A 90 23.03 11.80 12.55
C ASP A 90 21.88 12.83 12.59
N GLY A 91 22.10 14.01 12.01
CA GLY A 91 21.13 15.10 12.08
C GLY A 91 19.77 14.78 11.44
N LEU A 92 19.74 13.99 10.36
CA LEU A 92 18.50 13.62 9.67
C LEU A 92 17.70 12.59 10.47
N GLU A 93 18.37 11.59 11.02
CA GLU A 93 17.75 10.60 11.91
C GLU A 93 17.30 11.25 13.22
N PHE A 94 18.10 12.15 13.79
CA PHE A 94 17.75 12.87 15.01
C PHE A 94 16.52 13.77 14.81
N LEU A 95 16.42 14.48 13.68
CA LEU A 95 15.21 15.24 13.37
C LEU A 95 13.98 14.33 13.24
N ARG A 96 14.10 13.16 12.60
CA ARG A 96 13.01 12.18 12.54
C ARG A 96 12.63 11.70 13.94
N PHE A 97 13.61 11.48 14.82
CA PHE A 97 13.39 11.06 16.20
C PHE A 97 12.60 12.12 16.97
N LEU A 98 12.96 13.41 16.85
CA LEU A 98 12.21 14.50 17.50
C LEU A 98 10.76 14.59 17.02
N ILE A 99 10.52 14.40 15.71
CA ILE A 99 9.16 14.36 15.17
C ILE A 99 8.37 13.20 15.75
N TYR A 100 8.98 12.01 15.80
CA TYR A 100 8.37 10.86 16.44
C TYR A 100 8.04 11.12 17.91
N LYS A 101 8.96 11.68 18.69
CA LYS A 101 8.74 12.03 20.09
C LYS A 101 7.62 13.05 20.29
N ALA A 102 7.49 14.02 19.39
CA ALA A 102 6.49 15.07 19.50
C ALA A 102 5.11 14.66 18.97
N THR A 103 5.05 13.78 17.96
CA THR A 103 3.81 13.54 17.18
C THR A 103 3.39 12.07 17.10
N GLY A 104 4.23 11.13 17.53
CA GLY A 104 4.07 9.69 17.30
C GLY A 104 4.33 9.25 15.85
N SER A 105 4.55 10.17 14.92
CA SER A 105 4.77 9.86 13.51
C SER A 105 6.24 9.64 13.15
N PHE A 106 6.54 8.59 12.38
CA PHE A 106 7.87 8.35 11.82
C PHE A 106 8.15 9.14 10.52
N LEU A 107 7.16 9.88 10.03
CA LEU A 107 7.22 10.57 8.74
C LEU A 107 7.98 11.89 8.84
N LEU A 108 9.05 11.99 8.07
CA LEU A 108 9.80 13.23 7.91
C LEU A 108 9.27 13.99 6.68
N ILE A 109 8.15 14.70 6.83
CA ILE A 109 7.46 15.44 5.77
C ILE A 109 7.27 16.89 6.20
N LYS A 110 7.40 17.83 5.26
CA LYS A 110 7.22 19.28 5.48
C LYS A 110 5.79 19.72 5.12
N SER A 111 4.78 18.98 5.57
CA SER A 111 3.38 19.36 5.34
C SER A 111 2.92 20.36 6.40
N PRO A 112 1.94 21.24 6.11
CA PRO A 112 1.38 22.15 7.09
C PRO A 112 0.91 21.42 8.36
N GLU A 113 0.28 20.25 8.20
CA GLU A 113 -0.25 19.44 9.28
C GLU A 113 0.88 18.86 10.15
N ALA A 114 1.96 18.36 9.53
CA ALA A 114 3.13 17.87 10.25
C ALA A 114 3.86 18.99 11.00
N ILE A 115 3.94 20.18 10.41
CA ILE A 115 4.55 21.36 11.05
C ILE A 115 3.72 21.80 12.26
N ALA A 116 2.39 21.85 12.13
CA ALA A 116 1.49 22.21 13.22
C ALA A 116 1.56 21.19 14.37
N ALA A 117 1.40 19.90 14.07
CA ALA A 117 1.48 18.83 15.06
C ALA A 117 2.83 18.82 15.79
N LEU A 118 3.95 19.04 15.06
CA LEU A 118 5.26 19.17 15.68
C LEU A 118 5.34 20.39 16.60
N ALA A 119 4.85 21.54 16.14
CA ALA A 119 4.93 22.80 16.87
C ALA A 119 4.10 22.78 18.16
N GLU A 120 3.01 22.02 18.19
CA GLU A 120 2.19 21.75 19.38
C GLU A 120 2.87 20.72 20.29
N GLY A 121 3.16 19.53 19.76
CA GLY A 121 3.70 18.41 20.53
C GLY A 121 5.12 18.65 21.08
N VAL A 122 5.93 19.47 20.41
CA VAL A 122 7.30 19.76 20.88
C VAL A 122 7.30 20.45 22.24
N THR A 123 6.25 21.19 22.60
CA THR A 123 6.17 21.87 23.90
C THR A 123 6.16 20.89 25.09
N GLY A 124 5.67 19.66 24.87
CA GLY A 124 5.68 18.58 25.86
C GLY A 124 7.03 17.88 26.01
N LEU A 125 8.01 18.13 25.13
CA LEU A 125 9.33 17.51 25.22
C LEU A 125 10.17 18.14 26.34
N LYS A 126 10.47 17.34 27.36
CA LYS A 126 11.22 17.76 28.56
C LYS A 126 12.71 17.41 28.53
N THR A 127 13.13 16.55 27.60
CA THR A 127 14.53 16.09 27.52
C THR A 127 15.38 17.07 26.73
N ASP A 128 16.43 17.61 27.34
CA ASP A 128 17.43 18.45 26.67
C ASP A 128 18.50 17.61 25.97
N TYR A 129 18.17 17.13 24.78
CA TYR A 129 19.08 16.32 23.95
C TYR A 129 20.33 17.10 23.51
N PHE A 130 20.25 18.41 23.26
CA PHE A 130 21.36 19.19 22.71
C PHE A 130 22.44 19.48 23.74
N SER A 131 22.07 19.63 25.01
CA SER A 131 23.07 19.74 26.09
C SER A 131 23.73 18.40 26.39
N ARG A 132 22.97 17.29 26.33
CA ARG A 132 23.51 15.93 26.52
C ARG A 132 24.40 15.48 25.36
N HIS A 133 24.11 15.95 24.14
CA HIS A 133 24.84 15.60 22.93
C HIS A 133 25.16 16.86 22.09
N PRO A 134 26.19 17.64 22.48
CA PRO A 134 26.52 18.90 21.80
C PRO A 134 26.84 18.75 20.31
N GLY A 135 27.31 17.56 19.89
CA GLY A 135 27.60 17.22 18.48
C GLY A 135 26.38 17.25 17.56
N LEU A 136 25.16 17.16 18.10
CA LEU A 136 23.92 17.22 17.31
C LEU A 136 23.69 18.57 16.65
N VAL A 137 24.19 19.66 17.23
CA VAL A 137 23.97 21.01 16.70
C VAL A 137 24.65 21.18 15.33
N PRO A 138 25.95 20.88 15.16
CA PRO A 138 26.59 20.82 13.85
C PRO A 138 25.90 19.89 12.85
N GLU A 139 25.48 18.69 13.28
CA GLU A 139 24.80 17.73 12.40
C GLU A 139 23.45 18.24 11.90
N CYS A 140 22.63 18.82 12.79
CA CYS A 140 21.37 19.45 12.42
C CYS A 140 21.57 20.70 11.55
N ALA A 141 22.66 21.45 11.75
CA ALA A 141 22.99 22.61 10.93
C ALA A 141 23.20 22.23 9.46
N ARG A 142 23.84 21.08 9.18
CA ARG A 142 24.09 20.59 7.80
C ARG A 142 22.81 20.38 7.00
N ILE A 143 21.71 20.01 7.67
CA ILE A 143 20.41 19.75 7.05
C ILE A 143 19.39 20.88 7.27
N PHE A 144 19.77 21.95 7.98
CA PHE A 144 18.84 22.98 8.46
C PHE A 144 18.02 23.59 7.33
N TYR A 145 18.65 24.06 6.25
CA TYR A 145 17.92 24.71 5.16
C TYR A 145 16.97 23.76 4.41
N ARG A 146 17.31 22.47 4.34
CA ARG A 146 16.45 21.45 3.73
C ARG A 146 15.14 21.25 4.52
N PHE A 147 15.22 21.36 5.84
CA PHE A 147 14.10 21.13 6.78
C PHE A 147 13.76 22.36 7.63
N LYS A 148 14.05 23.56 7.11
CA LYS A 148 13.90 24.83 7.85
C LYS A 148 12.53 24.97 8.54
N PRO A 149 11.38 24.68 7.88
CA PRO A 149 10.08 24.78 8.55
C PRO A 149 9.95 23.91 9.80
N LEU A 150 10.51 22.69 9.79
CA LEU A 150 10.46 21.77 10.93
C LEU A 150 11.35 22.24 12.08
N PHE A 151 12.56 22.71 11.80
CA PHE A 151 13.43 23.29 12.83
C PHE A 151 12.84 24.57 13.44
N LEU A 152 12.15 25.38 12.64
CA LEU A 152 11.45 26.56 13.15
C LEU A 152 10.26 26.20 14.03
N ALA A 153 9.55 25.10 13.73
CA ALA A 153 8.53 24.55 14.63
C ALA A 153 9.14 24.08 15.97
N LEU A 154 10.28 23.38 15.93
CA LEU A 154 11.00 22.95 17.14
C LEU A 154 11.38 24.13 18.06
N ARG A 155 11.66 25.30 17.48
CA ARG A 155 12.01 26.54 18.20
C ARG A 155 10.92 27.04 19.16
N ARG A 156 9.68 26.53 19.06
CA ARG A 156 8.60 26.84 20.01
C ARG A 156 8.92 26.29 21.40
N ASN A 157 9.61 25.17 21.51
CA ASN A 157 10.09 24.66 22.79
C ASN A 157 11.25 25.55 23.32
N PRO A 158 11.16 26.08 24.56
CA PRO A 158 12.22 26.88 25.16
C PRO A 158 13.60 26.20 25.19
N LEU A 159 13.67 24.89 25.48
CA LEU A 159 14.92 24.11 25.53
C LEU A 159 15.63 24.09 24.17
N PHE A 160 14.88 24.09 23.08
CA PHE A 160 15.44 23.97 21.73
C PHE A 160 15.69 25.31 21.05
N ARG A 161 15.23 26.42 21.65
CA ARG A 161 15.32 27.76 21.05
C ARG A 161 16.76 28.19 20.78
N ALA A 162 17.63 28.10 21.78
CA ALA A 162 19.04 28.46 21.65
C ALA A 162 19.80 27.52 20.68
N PRO A 163 19.68 26.18 20.81
CA PRO A 163 20.23 25.24 19.83
C PRO A 163 19.81 25.53 18.39
N VAL A 164 18.52 25.74 18.12
CA VAL A 164 18.00 26.01 16.76
C VAL A 164 18.56 27.32 16.19
N ASN A 165 18.67 28.37 17.00
CA ASN A 165 19.29 29.62 16.57
C ASN A 165 20.79 29.44 16.24
N ARG A 166 21.50 28.59 16.98
CA ARG A 166 22.89 28.22 16.69
C ARG A 166 23.00 27.41 15.40
N MET A 167 22.12 26.43 15.19
CA MET A 167 22.06 25.64 13.94
C MET A 167 21.86 26.55 12.72
N ARG A 168 20.94 27.52 12.79
CA ARG A 168 20.68 28.46 11.70
C ARG A 168 21.93 29.24 11.29
N ARG A 169 22.73 29.70 12.26
CA ARG A 169 23.98 30.44 12.00
C ARG A 169 25.03 29.52 11.39
N LEU A 170 25.23 28.33 11.95
CA LEU A 170 26.19 27.34 11.45
C LEU A 170 25.80 26.78 10.07
N ALA A 171 24.51 26.73 9.74
CA ALA A 171 24.04 26.21 8.47
C ALA A 171 24.56 27.01 7.27
N VAL A 172 24.87 28.30 7.45
CA VAL A 172 25.44 29.15 6.39
C VAL A 172 26.76 28.57 5.87
N THR A 173 27.59 28.05 6.78
CA THR A 173 28.91 27.50 6.48
C THR A 173 28.89 25.99 6.28
N LEU A 174 28.11 25.26 7.08
CA LEU A 174 28.11 23.79 7.10
C LEU A 174 27.13 23.13 6.11
N LYS A 175 26.36 23.90 5.33
CA LYS A 175 25.38 23.33 4.38
C LYS A 175 26.05 22.28 3.48
N ARG A 176 25.42 21.11 3.39
CA ARG A 176 25.81 20.07 2.41
C ARG A 176 24.74 20.03 1.31
N PRO A 177 25.09 20.34 0.05
CA PRO A 177 24.20 20.09 -1.08
C PRO A 177 23.79 18.62 -1.11
N ALA A 178 22.50 18.35 -1.36
CA ALA A 178 22.06 16.98 -1.56
C ALA A 178 22.49 16.55 -2.96
N HIS A 179 23.46 15.64 -3.06
CA HIS A 179 23.80 15.01 -4.32
C HIS A 179 22.78 13.90 -4.61
N PRO A 180 22.00 13.98 -5.70
CA PRO A 180 21.10 12.90 -6.09
C PRO A 180 21.92 11.64 -6.41
N GLN A 181 21.41 10.48 -6.00
CA GLN A 181 22.07 9.21 -6.29
C GLN A 181 21.89 8.85 -7.77
N PRO A 182 22.81 8.09 -8.39
CA PRO A 182 22.70 7.73 -9.80
C PRO A 182 21.34 7.10 -10.17
N LEU A 183 20.79 6.22 -9.31
CA LEU A 183 19.49 5.60 -9.53
C LEU A 183 18.31 6.59 -9.55
N ASP A 184 18.42 7.71 -8.84
CA ASP A 184 17.39 8.76 -8.85
C ASP A 184 17.45 9.62 -10.12
N LEU A 185 18.55 9.52 -10.88
CA LEU A 185 18.82 10.28 -12.09
C LEU A 185 18.56 9.49 -13.39
N ILE A 186 18.31 8.17 -13.29
CA ILE A 186 18.05 7.32 -14.46
C ILE A 186 16.84 7.84 -15.23
N THR A 187 15.72 8.04 -14.52
CA THR A 187 14.47 8.40 -15.19
C THR A 187 14.49 9.80 -15.80
N CYS A 188 15.38 10.70 -15.36
CA CYS A 188 15.60 12.00 -16.01
C CYS A 188 16.70 11.99 -17.07
N GLY A 189 17.24 10.81 -17.40
CA GLY A 189 18.28 10.57 -18.40
C GLY A 189 19.65 11.18 -18.07
N LYS A 190 19.86 11.62 -16.82
CA LYS A 190 21.12 12.18 -16.34
C LYS A 190 22.11 11.10 -15.87
N ALA A 191 21.66 9.87 -15.69
CA ALA A 191 22.50 8.71 -15.43
C ALA A 191 22.24 7.65 -16.51
N GLN A 192 23.22 7.47 -17.39
CA GLN A 192 23.15 6.53 -18.53
C GLN A 192 24.30 5.49 -18.51
N ASP A 193 25.26 5.63 -17.58
CA ASP A 193 26.36 4.68 -17.42
C ASP A 193 25.85 3.39 -16.76
N ALA A 194 25.74 2.34 -17.57
CA ALA A 194 25.23 1.03 -17.14
C ALA A 194 26.11 0.39 -16.04
N ASP A 195 27.42 0.58 -16.03
CA ASP A 195 28.32 -0.03 -15.04
C ASP A 195 28.20 0.66 -13.68
N ALA A 196 28.16 1.99 -13.68
CA ALA A 196 27.87 2.76 -12.47
C ALA A 196 26.49 2.38 -11.89
N ILE A 197 25.49 2.19 -12.75
CA ILE A 197 24.15 1.76 -12.36
C ILE A 197 24.16 0.33 -11.79
N ARG A 198 24.86 -0.62 -12.42
CA ARG A 198 25.03 -1.99 -11.90
C ARG A 198 25.63 -1.99 -10.50
N ALA A 199 26.62 -1.14 -10.23
CA ALA A 199 27.24 -1.01 -8.91
C ALA A 199 26.24 -0.50 -7.86
N GLU A 200 25.43 0.50 -8.19
CA GLU A 200 24.40 1.03 -7.29
C GLU A 200 23.22 0.05 -7.08
N LEU A 201 22.85 -0.72 -8.11
CA LEU A 201 21.76 -1.71 -8.01
C LEU A 201 22.05 -2.80 -6.97
N LYS A 202 23.32 -3.13 -6.69
CA LYS A 202 23.71 -4.08 -5.63
C LYS A 202 23.33 -3.60 -4.21
N LYS A 203 23.17 -2.29 -4.02
CA LYS A 203 22.93 -1.65 -2.73
C LYS A 203 21.45 -1.51 -2.38
N VAL A 204 20.55 -1.71 -3.33
CA VAL A 204 19.09 -1.53 -3.15
C VAL A 204 18.35 -2.86 -3.02
N SER A 205 17.06 -2.80 -2.68
CA SER A 205 16.19 -3.98 -2.58
C SER A 205 15.66 -4.44 -3.93
N THR A 206 15.25 -5.71 -4.03
CA THR A 206 14.60 -6.29 -5.20
C THR A 206 13.39 -5.45 -5.66
N GLY A 207 12.57 -4.97 -4.72
CA GLY A 207 11.42 -4.11 -5.03
C GLY A 207 11.81 -2.76 -5.67
N LYS A 208 12.92 -2.15 -5.24
CA LYS A 208 13.42 -0.90 -5.87
C LYS A 208 13.90 -1.14 -7.30
N LYS A 209 14.48 -2.31 -7.60
CA LYS A 209 14.87 -2.71 -8.96
C LYS A 209 13.65 -2.86 -9.86
N ALA A 210 12.62 -3.58 -9.38
CA ALA A 210 11.36 -3.73 -10.10
C ALA A 210 10.66 -2.38 -10.33
N ALA A 211 10.62 -1.50 -9.31
CA ALA A 211 10.07 -0.15 -9.44
C ALA A 211 10.80 0.69 -10.50
N LEU A 212 12.12 0.52 -10.61
CA LEU A 212 12.93 1.23 -11.59
C LEU A 212 12.66 0.76 -13.02
N VAL A 213 12.56 -0.55 -13.26
CA VAL A 213 12.16 -1.10 -14.56
C VAL A 213 10.77 -0.59 -14.96
N ASN A 214 9.79 -0.66 -14.06
CA ASN A 214 8.45 -0.12 -14.30
C ASN A 214 8.50 1.38 -14.64
N ALA A 215 9.33 2.16 -13.92
CA ALA A 215 9.46 3.59 -14.19
C ALA A 215 10.09 3.88 -15.56
N ILE A 216 11.10 3.10 -15.97
CA ILE A 216 11.74 3.22 -17.30
C ILE A 216 10.73 2.90 -18.41
N ARG A 217 10.03 1.75 -18.31
CA ARG A 217 9.03 1.33 -19.31
C ARG A 217 7.88 2.34 -19.43
N ARG A 218 7.37 2.84 -18.30
CA ARG A 218 6.32 3.87 -18.27
C ARG A 218 6.77 5.19 -18.89
N ARG A 219 8.03 5.61 -18.68
CA ARG A 219 8.58 6.79 -19.35
C ARG A 219 8.66 6.59 -20.87
N ARG A 220 9.09 5.42 -21.33
CA ARG A 220 9.13 5.08 -22.77
C ARG A 220 7.75 5.07 -23.41
N TYR A 221 6.72 4.65 -22.66
CA TYR A 221 5.33 4.69 -23.12
C TYR A 221 4.80 6.12 -23.35
N GLY A 222 5.43 7.15 -22.78
CA GLY A 222 5.07 8.54 -23.04
C GLY A 222 3.84 9.03 -22.27
N ALA A 223 3.64 8.58 -21.03
CA ALA A 223 2.54 9.07 -20.20
C ALA A 223 2.81 10.51 -19.72
N ASP A 224 1.81 11.40 -19.91
CA ASP A 224 1.87 12.82 -19.54
C ASP A 224 1.74 13.05 -18.03
N HIS A 225 1.25 12.06 -17.28
CA HIS A 225 1.02 12.16 -15.84
C HIS A 225 1.78 11.11 -15.03
N ALA A 226 2.20 11.51 -13.83
CA ALA A 226 2.81 10.65 -12.84
C ALA A 226 2.01 10.69 -11.53
N ALA A 227 1.70 9.50 -11.01
CA ALA A 227 1.17 9.35 -9.66
C ALA A 227 2.21 8.72 -8.74
N TYR A 228 2.28 9.20 -7.50
CA TYR A 228 3.18 8.69 -6.48
C TYR A 228 2.41 8.44 -5.19
N ALA A 229 2.48 7.20 -4.69
CA ALA A 229 2.00 6.86 -3.37
C ALA A 229 2.92 7.52 -2.31
N ILE A 230 2.37 8.43 -1.52
CA ILE A 230 3.02 9.03 -0.37
C ILE A 230 2.90 8.07 0.81
N ARG A 231 3.91 8.09 1.71
CA ARG A 231 3.99 7.21 2.89
C ARG A 231 2.79 7.28 3.85
N ASN A 232 1.95 8.31 3.77
CA ASN A 232 0.73 8.45 4.57
C ASN A 232 -0.51 7.85 3.86
N GLY A 233 -0.33 7.07 2.79
CA GLY A 233 -1.44 6.46 2.03
C GLY A 233 -2.09 7.38 1.00
N LYS A 234 -1.68 8.66 0.93
CA LYS A 234 -2.17 9.60 -0.08
C LYS A 234 -1.49 9.36 -1.42
N ILE A 235 -2.21 9.56 -2.51
CA ILE A 235 -1.65 9.59 -3.86
C ILE A 235 -1.47 11.06 -4.27
N TRP A 236 -0.27 11.42 -4.69
CA TRP A 236 -0.01 12.70 -5.35
C TRP A 236 0.07 12.47 -6.85
N VAL A 237 -0.58 13.34 -7.62
CA VAL A 237 -0.61 13.31 -9.07
C VAL A 237 -0.05 14.63 -9.57
N GLY A 238 0.79 14.55 -10.60
CA GLY A 238 1.27 15.74 -11.28
C GLY A 238 1.73 15.42 -12.70
N GLU A 239 1.91 16.49 -13.47
CA GLU A 239 2.44 16.42 -14.83
C GLU A 239 3.85 15.84 -14.83
N GLN A 240 4.13 15.03 -15.85
CA GLN A 240 5.41 14.44 -16.09
C GLN A 240 6.08 15.17 -17.26
N ALA A 241 7.14 15.92 -16.98
CA ALA A 241 7.95 16.52 -18.04
C ALA A 241 8.50 15.44 -18.98
N ALA A 242 8.54 15.76 -20.28
CA ALA A 242 9.15 14.92 -21.31
C ALA A 242 10.56 14.51 -20.86
N GLY A 243 10.74 13.21 -20.65
CA GLY A 243 12.02 12.65 -20.21
C GLY A 243 12.96 12.47 -21.39
N VAL A 244 14.26 12.53 -21.13
CA VAL A 244 15.24 11.96 -22.05
C VAL A 244 15.06 10.43 -22.04
N PRO A 245 15.00 9.77 -23.21
CA PRO A 245 14.92 8.31 -23.28
C PRO A 245 16.05 7.65 -22.48
N VAL A 246 15.68 6.63 -21.71
CA VAL A 246 16.65 5.78 -21.01
C VAL A 246 17.20 4.76 -22.00
N SER A 247 18.52 4.58 -22.00
CA SER A 247 19.17 3.63 -22.91
C SER A 247 18.67 2.19 -22.68
N PRO A 248 18.54 1.36 -23.73
CA PRO A 248 18.19 -0.05 -23.59
C PRO A 248 19.13 -0.82 -22.66
N GLU A 249 20.43 -0.48 -22.65
CA GLU A 249 21.45 -1.11 -21.81
C GLU A 249 21.20 -0.86 -20.32
N VAL A 250 20.73 0.34 -19.96
CA VAL A 250 20.38 0.67 -18.57
C VAL A 250 19.13 -0.10 -18.12
N GLU A 251 18.11 -0.22 -18.98
CA GLU A 251 16.94 -1.04 -18.67
C GLU A 251 17.32 -2.51 -18.50
N ALA A 252 18.13 -3.04 -19.41
CA ALA A 252 18.64 -4.41 -19.34
C ALA A 252 19.42 -4.65 -18.04
N ALA A 253 20.31 -3.73 -17.65
CA ALA A 253 21.03 -3.82 -16.39
C ALA A 253 20.09 -3.85 -15.16
N CYS A 254 19.01 -3.06 -15.18
CA CYS A 254 18.00 -3.09 -14.12
C CYS A 254 17.24 -4.42 -14.06
N MET A 255 16.85 -4.95 -15.22
CA MET A 255 16.14 -6.22 -15.34
C MET A 255 17.04 -7.41 -14.92
N GLU A 256 18.28 -7.45 -15.39
CA GLU A 256 19.26 -8.47 -15.00
C GLU A 256 19.52 -8.47 -13.49
N ALA A 257 19.66 -7.29 -12.89
CA ALA A 257 19.85 -7.17 -11.44
C ALA A 257 18.62 -7.62 -10.64
N LEU A 258 17.40 -7.47 -11.19
CA LEU A 258 16.17 -7.99 -10.59
C LEU A 258 16.14 -9.53 -10.69
N LEU A 259 16.41 -10.08 -11.88
CA LEU A 259 16.43 -11.53 -12.10
C LEU A 259 17.50 -12.23 -11.28
N ALA A 260 18.67 -11.61 -11.10
CA ALA A 260 19.75 -12.13 -10.26
C ALA A 260 19.32 -12.29 -8.79
N ASP A 261 18.51 -11.37 -8.26
CA ASP A 261 17.96 -11.50 -6.89
C ASP A 261 16.91 -12.60 -6.79
N LEU A 262 16.15 -12.83 -7.87
CA LEU A 262 15.00 -13.75 -7.87
C LEU A 262 15.40 -15.19 -8.12
N ARG A 263 16.36 -15.45 -9.01
CA ARG A 263 16.79 -16.80 -9.40
C ARG A 263 17.04 -17.73 -8.21
N PRO A 264 17.78 -17.34 -7.15
CA PRO A 264 17.99 -18.21 -5.98
C PRO A 264 16.71 -18.61 -5.24
N ARG A 265 15.61 -17.86 -5.44
CA ARG A 265 14.34 -18.06 -4.73
C ARG A 265 13.32 -18.85 -5.54
N VAL A 266 13.39 -18.84 -6.87
CA VAL A 266 12.33 -19.37 -7.74
C VAL A 266 12.81 -20.32 -8.84
N ALA A 267 14.10 -20.35 -9.17
CA ALA A 267 14.60 -21.23 -10.23
C ALA A 267 14.31 -22.71 -9.91
N GLY A 268 13.71 -23.42 -10.86
CA GLY A 268 13.30 -24.82 -10.73
C GLY A 268 12.05 -25.08 -9.87
N LYS A 269 11.54 -24.08 -9.14
CA LYS A 269 10.35 -24.23 -8.31
C LYS A 269 9.09 -24.33 -9.14
N SER A 270 8.17 -25.19 -8.69
CA SER A 270 6.82 -25.32 -9.23
C SER A 270 5.95 -24.16 -8.75
N VAL A 271 5.30 -23.46 -9.69
CA VAL A 271 4.48 -22.29 -9.38
C VAL A 271 3.10 -22.45 -9.99
N PHE A 272 2.05 -22.46 -9.16
CA PHE A 272 0.69 -22.29 -9.67
C PHE A 272 0.43 -20.82 -9.91
N LEU A 273 0.10 -20.46 -11.15
CA LEU A 273 -0.23 -19.10 -11.54
C LEU A 273 -1.41 -19.14 -12.53
N PRO A 274 -2.64 -18.77 -12.10
CA PRO A 274 -3.79 -18.75 -12.98
C PRO A 274 -3.63 -17.70 -14.09
N ASP A 275 -4.37 -17.85 -15.19
CA ASP A 275 -4.36 -16.88 -16.30
C ASP A 275 -5.13 -15.61 -15.99
N ASP A 276 -5.98 -15.65 -14.96
CA ASP A 276 -6.66 -14.50 -14.39
C ASP A 276 -6.83 -14.70 -12.86
N PRO A 277 -6.58 -13.69 -12.01
CA PRO A 277 -6.08 -12.34 -12.34
C PRO A 277 -4.67 -12.34 -12.94
N VAL A 278 -4.40 -11.37 -13.82
CA VAL A 278 -3.06 -11.08 -14.33
C VAL A 278 -2.31 -10.26 -13.28
N TYR A 279 -1.52 -10.94 -12.45
CA TYR A 279 -0.73 -10.30 -11.40
C TYR A 279 0.42 -9.45 -11.94
N ALA A 280 0.53 -8.23 -11.42
CA ALA A 280 1.75 -7.43 -11.54
C ALA A 280 2.83 -7.94 -10.57
N PHE A 281 4.09 -7.78 -10.94
CA PHE A 281 5.20 -8.07 -10.03
C PHE A 281 5.22 -7.03 -8.90
N PRO A 282 5.28 -7.44 -7.61
CA PRO A 282 5.25 -6.52 -6.50
C PRO A 282 6.50 -5.62 -6.48
N VAL A 283 6.35 -4.34 -6.14
CA VAL A 283 7.49 -3.40 -6.08
C VAL A 283 7.74 -2.89 -4.65
N SER A 284 6.78 -3.08 -3.75
CA SER A 284 6.82 -2.62 -2.37
C SER A 284 5.87 -3.44 -1.50
N THR A 285 6.14 -3.52 -0.20
CA THR A 285 5.23 -4.09 0.80
C THR A 285 3.99 -3.21 1.07
N LYS A 286 3.94 -2.00 0.50
CA LYS A 286 2.89 -1.00 0.76
C LYS A 286 1.95 -0.75 -0.43
N GLN A 287 2.16 -1.42 -1.56
CA GLN A 287 1.40 -1.18 -2.80
C GLN A 287 0.56 -2.41 -3.15
N PHE A 288 -0.48 -2.62 -2.34
CA PHE A 288 -1.42 -3.72 -2.45
C PHE A 288 -2.87 -3.24 -2.25
N THR A 289 -3.78 -3.79 -3.03
CA THR A 289 -5.23 -3.69 -2.82
C THR A 289 -5.68 -4.98 -2.16
N GLY A 290 -5.90 -4.94 -0.85
CA GLY A 290 -5.99 -6.14 -0.02
C GLY A 290 -4.70 -6.95 -0.11
N ALA A 291 -4.78 -8.17 -0.67
CA ALA A 291 -3.63 -9.05 -0.88
C ALA A 291 -2.96 -8.91 -2.26
N ILE A 292 -3.53 -8.12 -3.18
CA ILE A 292 -3.15 -8.13 -4.60
C ILE A 292 -2.24 -6.94 -4.93
N PRO A 293 -1.08 -7.15 -5.60
CA PRO A 293 -0.17 -6.07 -5.96
C PRO A 293 -0.84 -5.03 -6.87
N PHE A 294 -0.47 -3.75 -6.70
CA PHE A 294 -0.94 -2.67 -7.59
C PHE A 294 -0.60 -2.94 -9.06
N ASN A 295 -1.48 -2.45 -9.96
CA ASN A 295 -1.46 -2.64 -11.42
C ASN A 295 -1.68 -4.10 -11.87
N SER A 296 -2.00 -5.01 -10.95
CA SER A 296 -2.62 -6.28 -11.32
C SER A 296 -3.98 -6.00 -11.97
N THR A 297 -4.47 -6.94 -12.77
CA THR A 297 -5.78 -6.79 -13.41
C THR A 297 -6.59 -8.06 -13.34
N TYR A 298 -7.91 -7.92 -13.32
CA TYR A 298 -8.86 -9.02 -13.40
C TYR A 298 -9.80 -8.77 -14.58
N ARG A 299 -9.96 -9.74 -15.48
CA ARG A 299 -10.86 -9.60 -16.62
C ARG A 299 -12.29 -9.79 -16.15
N LEU A 300 -13.17 -8.95 -16.67
CA LEU A 300 -14.59 -8.97 -16.36
C LEU A 300 -15.37 -9.13 -17.65
N PRO A 301 -16.54 -9.78 -17.60
CA PRO A 301 -17.45 -9.81 -18.74
C PRO A 301 -17.97 -8.39 -19.03
N LYS A 302 -18.70 -8.27 -20.14
CA LYS A 302 -19.18 -6.97 -20.62
C LYS A 302 -20.13 -6.27 -19.66
N SER A 303 -20.85 -7.03 -18.85
CA SER A 303 -21.72 -6.52 -17.81
C SER A 303 -21.23 -7.03 -16.47
N VAL A 304 -21.06 -6.14 -15.49
CA VAL A 304 -20.38 -6.44 -14.23
C VAL A 304 -21.11 -5.84 -13.05
N ILE A 305 -21.03 -6.51 -11.91
CA ILE A 305 -21.35 -6.00 -10.59
C ILE A 305 -20.05 -5.67 -9.87
N CYS A 306 -19.93 -4.45 -9.37
CA CYS A 306 -18.82 -4.02 -8.53
C CYS A 306 -19.37 -3.38 -7.28
N GLY A 307 -18.92 -3.82 -6.11
CA GLY A 307 -19.37 -3.21 -4.88
C GLY A 307 -18.62 -3.61 -3.63
N VAL A 308 -19.23 -3.32 -2.49
CA VAL A 308 -18.66 -3.60 -1.19
C VAL A 308 -19.69 -4.25 -0.27
N HIS A 309 -19.18 -4.99 0.71
CA HIS A 309 -19.98 -5.55 1.79
C HIS A 309 -19.27 -5.32 3.13
N TRP A 310 -20.00 -4.88 4.14
CA TRP A 310 -19.46 -4.61 5.46
C TRP A 310 -20.45 -4.95 6.57
N GLU A 311 -19.91 -4.93 7.79
CA GLU A 311 -20.64 -5.13 9.04
C GLU A 311 -20.37 -3.93 9.94
N ASN A 312 -21.31 -3.64 10.84
CA ASN A 312 -21.09 -2.70 11.92
C ASN A 312 -19.89 -3.11 12.79
N ILE A 313 -19.11 -2.10 13.21
CA ILE A 313 -17.91 -2.32 14.03
C ILE A 313 -18.33 -2.66 15.45
N GLU A 314 -17.76 -3.72 16.02
CA GLU A 314 -17.89 -4.04 17.44
C GLU A 314 -16.81 -3.31 18.24
N ARG A 315 -17.23 -2.56 19.26
CA ARG A 315 -16.35 -1.79 20.15
C ARG A 315 -16.84 -1.89 21.59
N ASP A 316 -15.95 -2.29 22.47
CA ASP A 316 -16.19 -2.42 23.92
C ASP A 316 -17.45 -3.26 24.24
N GLY A 317 -17.68 -4.33 23.47
CA GLY A 317 -18.85 -5.21 23.60
C GLY A 317 -20.16 -4.64 23.06
N SER A 318 -20.12 -3.49 22.38
CA SER A 318 -21.27 -2.84 21.75
C SER A 318 -21.09 -2.68 20.24
N GLU A 319 -22.19 -2.84 19.50
CA GLU A 319 -22.21 -2.66 18.06
C GLU A 319 -22.38 -1.18 17.71
N CYS A 320 -21.45 -0.65 16.92
CA CYS A 320 -21.44 0.73 16.45
C CYS A 320 -21.90 0.79 14.99
N ARG A 321 -22.97 1.57 14.73
CA ARG A 321 -23.44 1.85 13.37
C ARG A 321 -22.27 2.25 12.47
N THR A 322 -22.20 1.66 11.28
CA THR A 322 -21.15 1.92 10.30
C THR A 322 -21.78 2.17 8.93
N ASP A 323 -21.47 3.34 8.40
CA ASP A 323 -22.01 3.93 7.17
C ASP A 323 -20.89 4.11 6.16
N LEU A 324 -20.94 3.33 5.07
CA LEU A 324 -19.96 3.34 4.00
C LEU A 324 -20.65 3.61 2.67
N ASP A 325 -20.28 4.70 2.00
CA ASP A 325 -20.88 5.07 0.71
C ASP A 325 -19.96 4.70 -0.44
N LEU A 326 -20.51 3.93 -1.38
CA LEU A 326 -19.84 3.55 -2.61
C LEU A 326 -20.15 4.54 -3.74
N HIS A 327 -19.10 5.02 -4.38
CA HIS A 327 -19.19 5.93 -5.53
C HIS A 327 -18.39 5.41 -6.72
N LEU A 328 -18.93 5.64 -7.92
CA LEU A 328 -18.18 5.52 -9.16
C LEU A 328 -17.96 6.91 -9.74
N ASN A 329 -16.76 7.19 -10.24
CA ASN A 329 -16.47 8.47 -10.87
C ASN A 329 -15.80 8.20 -12.21
N SER A 330 -16.39 8.73 -13.29
CA SER A 330 -15.75 8.79 -14.59
C SER A 330 -15.05 10.13 -14.79
N ALA A 331 -14.53 10.36 -15.99
CA ALA A 331 -13.88 11.63 -16.31
C ALA A 331 -14.81 12.84 -16.33
N THR A 332 -16.12 12.60 -16.41
CA THR A 332 -17.13 13.64 -16.63
C THR A 332 -18.33 13.49 -15.71
N VAL A 333 -18.57 12.30 -15.14
CA VAL A 333 -19.76 12.01 -14.34
C VAL A 333 -19.37 11.38 -13.01
N ASN A 334 -19.99 11.84 -11.93
CA ASN A 334 -19.95 11.14 -10.65
C ASN A 334 -21.26 10.39 -10.48
N TYR A 335 -21.20 9.10 -10.19
CA TYR A 335 -22.34 8.23 -9.92
C TYR A 335 -22.40 7.93 -8.42
N GLY A 336 -23.59 8.10 -7.84
CA GLY A 336 -23.88 7.94 -6.42
C GLY A 336 -25.32 7.46 -6.22
N TRP A 337 -25.90 7.75 -5.06
CA TRP A 337 -27.30 7.41 -4.74
C TRP A 337 -28.34 7.86 -5.80
N HIS A 338 -28.05 8.89 -6.60
CA HIS A 338 -28.96 9.41 -7.62
C HIS A 338 -29.17 8.48 -8.82
N VAL A 339 -28.36 7.43 -9.01
CA VAL A 339 -28.57 6.40 -10.05
C VAL A 339 -29.24 5.12 -9.51
N GLN A 340 -29.98 5.25 -8.41
CA GLN A 340 -30.79 4.18 -7.83
C GLN A 340 -32.10 3.92 -8.58
N TRP A 341 -32.73 2.79 -8.26
CA TRP A 341 -34.06 2.42 -8.75
C TRP A 341 -35.13 3.46 -8.39
N SER A 342 -35.95 3.86 -9.36
CA SER A 342 -37.18 4.66 -9.18
C SER A 342 -38.29 4.12 -10.08
N GLU A 343 -39.55 4.48 -9.80
CA GLU A 343 -40.70 4.08 -10.64
C GLU A 343 -40.60 4.66 -12.07
N GLU A 344 -39.96 5.82 -12.23
CA GLU A 344 -39.65 6.43 -13.54
C GLU A 344 -38.40 5.80 -14.19
N ASN A 345 -37.45 5.27 -13.39
CA ASN A 345 -36.21 4.62 -13.83
C ASN A 345 -36.37 3.12 -14.13
N ASP A 346 -37.54 2.51 -13.91
CA ASP A 346 -37.78 1.10 -14.26
C ASP A 346 -37.73 0.88 -15.79
N VAL A 347 -37.91 1.96 -16.57
CA VAL A 347 -37.76 2.04 -18.03
C VAL A 347 -36.29 1.98 -18.47
N LEU A 348 -35.35 2.34 -17.59
CA LEU A 348 -33.92 2.30 -17.90
C LEU A 348 -33.33 0.88 -17.86
N ARG A 349 -34.11 -0.18 -17.63
CA ARG A 349 -33.63 -1.57 -17.83
C ARG A 349 -33.10 -1.83 -19.25
N THR A 350 -33.50 -1.03 -20.24
CA THR A 350 -33.00 -1.10 -21.61
C THR A 350 -31.98 0.00 -21.97
N GLU A 351 -31.78 1.02 -21.13
CA GLU A 351 -30.92 2.19 -21.44
C GLU A 351 -29.92 2.61 -20.33
N ALA A 352 -30.17 2.31 -19.05
CA ALA A 352 -29.24 2.56 -17.95
C ALA A 352 -28.04 1.64 -18.05
N LYS A 353 -26.94 2.24 -18.44
CA LYS A 353 -25.64 1.60 -18.51
C LYS A 353 -25.00 1.41 -17.12
N ILE A 354 -25.50 2.10 -16.08
CA ILE A 354 -25.06 1.98 -14.68
C ILE A 354 -26.29 2.04 -13.76
N LEU A 355 -26.40 1.11 -12.80
CA LEU A 355 -27.46 1.07 -11.78
C LEU A 355 -26.87 0.86 -10.38
N PHE A 356 -27.39 1.58 -9.38
CA PHE A 356 -26.98 1.43 -7.99
C PHE A 356 -28.01 0.67 -7.15
N SER A 357 -27.55 -0.18 -6.23
CA SER A 357 -28.42 -1.00 -5.38
C SER A 357 -29.27 -0.21 -4.39
N GLY A 358 -28.83 0.99 -4.04
CA GLY A 358 -29.41 1.78 -2.98
C GLY A 358 -28.42 1.97 -1.84
N ASP A 359 -28.61 3.10 -1.16
CA ASP A 359 -27.77 3.61 -0.07
C ASP A 359 -28.06 2.88 1.25
N MET A 360 -27.02 2.44 1.95
CA MET A 360 -27.11 1.64 3.16
C MET A 360 -26.39 2.32 4.33
N THR A 361 -27.16 2.94 5.23
CA THR A 361 -26.58 3.75 6.33
C THR A 361 -26.30 2.99 7.64
N ASP A 362 -26.60 1.68 7.68
CA ASP A 362 -26.40 0.80 8.83
C ASP A 362 -26.19 -0.65 8.36
N ALA A 363 -25.28 -1.38 9.02
CA ALA A 363 -24.91 -2.75 8.64
C ALA A 363 -25.00 -3.74 9.82
N PRO A 364 -26.20 -4.00 10.39
CA PRO A 364 -26.32 -4.84 11.58
C PRO A 364 -25.79 -6.25 11.38
N ARG A 365 -24.87 -6.69 12.25
CA ARG A 365 -24.25 -8.02 12.18
C ARG A 365 -25.26 -9.14 12.28
N LYS A 366 -26.29 -8.98 13.13
CA LYS A 366 -27.39 -9.94 13.28
C LYS A 366 -28.24 -10.10 12.01
N LYS A 367 -28.20 -9.15 11.09
CA LYS A 367 -28.87 -9.20 9.79
C LYS A 367 -27.95 -9.65 8.66
N GLY A 368 -26.69 -9.96 8.98
CA GLY A 368 -25.67 -10.37 8.02
C GLY A 368 -24.91 -9.21 7.38
N GLY A 369 -24.98 -7.98 7.93
CA GLY A 369 -24.29 -6.81 7.39
C GLY A 369 -25.08 -6.04 6.33
N ALA A 370 -24.40 -5.21 5.56
CA ALA A 370 -24.94 -4.45 4.43
C ALA A 370 -24.03 -4.56 3.20
N SER A 371 -24.60 -4.32 2.02
CA SER A 371 -23.87 -4.27 0.76
C SER A 371 -24.35 -3.12 -0.09
N GLU A 372 -23.41 -2.48 -0.77
CA GLU A 372 -23.66 -1.50 -1.82
C GLU A 372 -22.97 -1.95 -3.09
N VAL A 373 -23.71 -2.00 -4.19
CA VAL A 373 -23.18 -2.48 -5.47
C VAL A 373 -23.68 -1.63 -6.63
N TYR A 374 -22.82 -1.48 -7.64
CA TYR A 374 -23.18 -0.98 -8.95
C TYR A 374 -23.23 -2.12 -9.94
N PHE A 375 -24.29 -2.18 -10.73
CA PHE A 375 -24.28 -2.83 -12.03
C PHE A 375 -23.74 -1.87 -13.08
N ILE A 376 -22.86 -2.35 -13.95
CA ILE A 376 -22.25 -1.61 -15.04
C ILE A 376 -22.40 -2.46 -16.31
N GLY A 377 -23.30 -2.05 -17.19
CA GLY A 377 -23.68 -2.79 -18.39
C GLY A 377 -22.68 -2.65 -19.55
N GLU A 378 -22.89 -3.47 -20.57
CA GLU A 378 -22.10 -3.50 -21.81
C GLU A 378 -22.05 -2.14 -22.53
N GLY A 379 -23.07 -1.30 -22.35
CA GLY A 379 -23.17 0.01 -22.99
C GLY A 379 -22.12 1.03 -22.53
N ILE A 380 -21.47 0.82 -21.37
CA ILE A 380 -20.31 1.64 -20.94
C ILE A 380 -19.07 1.15 -21.66
N ARG A 381 -18.48 2.03 -22.48
CA ARG A 381 -17.35 1.77 -23.38
C ARG A 381 -16.43 2.99 -23.40
N ASP A 382 -15.16 2.76 -23.69
CA ASP A 382 -14.10 3.78 -23.78
C ASP A 382 -14.00 4.70 -22.56
N GLU A 383 -14.27 4.13 -21.38
CA GLU A 383 -14.38 4.88 -20.13
C GLU A 383 -13.59 4.19 -19.02
N MET A 384 -13.09 4.97 -18.07
CA MET A 384 -12.45 4.44 -16.87
C MET A 384 -13.20 4.95 -15.64
N LEU A 385 -13.76 4.02 -14.88
CA LEU A 385 -14.56 4.30 -13.69
C LEU A 385 -13.70 4.10 -12.45
N LEU A 386 -13.44 5.18 -11.72
CA LEU A 386 -12.79 5.14 -10.42
C LEU A 386 -13.78 4.67 -9.35
N VAL A 387 -13.45 3.60 -8.64
CA VAL A 387 -14.26 3.05 -7.55
C VAL A 387 -13.78 3.63 -6.23
N ASN A 388 -14.62 4.40 -5.56
CA ASN A 388 -14.31 5.07 -4.31
C ASN A 388 -15.28 4.64 -3.21
N LEU A 389 -14.76 4.54 -1.99
CA LEU A 389 -15.50 4.21 -0.79
C LEU A 389 -15.25 5.30 0.25
N ASN A 390 -16.33 5.83 0.82
CA ASN A 390 -16.25 6.86 1.85
C ASN A 390 -16.75 6.30 3.18
N ASN A 391 -16.08 6.66 4.28
CA ASN A 391 -16.48 6.27 5.63
C ASN A 391 -17.13 7.48 6.33
N PHE A 392 -18.45 7.59 6.21
CA PHE A 392 -19.21 8.71 6.76
C PHE A 392 -19.33 8.67 8.28
N THR A 393 -19.27 7.47 8.85
CA THR A 393 -19.26 7.30 10.30
C THR A 393 -17.90 7.67 10.91
N ASN A 394 -16.80 7.30 10.24
CA ASN A 394 -15.42 7.56 10.65
C ASN A 394 -15.08 7.11 12.09
N ASN A 395 -15.61 5.97 12.52
CA ASN A 395 -15.42 5.40 13.87
C ASN A 395 -14.13 4.57 14.04
N GLY A 396 -13.15 4.75 13.16
CA GLY A 396 -11.90 3.99 13.12
C GLY A 396 -11.85 2.98 11.97
N PRO A 397 -10.89 2.02 12.00
CA PRO A 397 -10.72 1.03 10.94
C PRO A 397 -11.98 0.17 10.76
N CYS A 398 -12.58 0.24 9.57
CA CYS A 398 -13.74 -0.57 9.20
C CYS A 398 -13.31 -1.68 8.22
N PRO A 399 -13.45 -2.96 8.58
CA PRO A 399 -13.25 -4.06 7.65
C PRO A 399 -14.43 -4.16 6.68
N PHE A 400 -14.13 -4.39 5.41
CA PHE A 400 -15.14 -4.61 4.36
C PHE A 400 -14.60 -5.61 3.33
N ARG A 401 -15.47 -6.07 2.42
CA ARG A 401 -15.09 -6.90 1.27
C ARG A 401 -15.35 -6.14 -0.02
N LEU A 402 -14.35 -6.05 -0.91
CA LEU A 402 -14.55 -5.62 -2.30
C LEU A 402 -15.11 -6.80 -3.10
N ILE A 403 -16.25 -6.60 -3.75
CA ILE A 403 -16.97 -7.59 -4.53
C ILE A 403 -16.85 -7.25 -6.02
N LEU A 404 -16.51 -8.25 -6.83
CA LEU A 404 -16.64 -8.20 -8.29
C LEU A 404 -17.35 -9.48 -8.75
N GLU A 405 -18.30 -9.35 -9.66
CA GLU A 405 -19.04 -10.48 -10.24
C GLU A 405 -19.45 -10.15 -11.68
N GLY A 406 -19.35 -11.13 -12.58
CA GLY A 406 -19.96 -11.05 -13.89
C GLY A 406 -21.49 -11.02 -13.83
N ALA A 407 -22.10 -9.99 -14.41
CA ALA A 407 -23.54 -9.82 -14.37
C ALA A 407 -24.23 -10.57 -15.50
N ASP A 408 -25.26 -11.33 -15.16
CA ASP A 408 -26.27 -11.82 -16.09
C ASP A 408 -27.46 -10.86 -16.05
N GLU A 409 -27.59 -10.02 -17.07
CA GLU A 409 -28.62 -8.97 -17.15
C GLU A 409 -30.03 -9.53 -16.99
N GLY A 410 -30.28 -10.77 -17.44
CA GLY A 410 -31.58 -11.44 -17.30
C GLY A 410 -31.93 -11.81 -15.85
N LYS A 411 -30.94 -11.83 -14.94
CA LYS A 411 -31.13 -12.15 -13.52
C LYS A 411 -31.18 -10.91 -12.62
N ILE A 412 -30.86 -9.73 -13.15
CA ILE A 412 -30.88 -8.49 -12.38
C ILE A 412 -32.31 -8.01 -12.16
N SER A 413 -32.62 -7.68 -10.91
CA SER A 413 -33.88 -7.07 -10.52
C SER A 413 -33.69 -6.09 -9.37
N ARG A 414 -34.70 -5.26 -9.11
CA ARG A 414 -34.75 -4.39 -7.93
C ARG A 414 -34.53 -5.14 -6.61
N LYS A 415 -34.86 -6.45 -6.56
CA LYS A 415 -34.69 -7.29 -5.36
C LYS A 415 -33.33 -7.96 -5.27
N CYS A 416 -32.57 -8.02 -6.37
CA CYS A 416 -31.36 -8.81 -6.46
C CYS A 416 -30.50 -8.30 -7.63
N LEU A 417 -29.42 -7.60 -7.29
CA LEU A 417 -28.39 -7.16 -8.25
C LEU A 417 -27.21 -8.13 -8.30
N VAL A 418 -26.90 -8.80 -7.19
CA VAL A 418 -25.78 -9.74 -7.05
C VAL A 418 -26.32 -11.15 -7.28
N GLY A 419 -25.69 -11.92 -8.16
CA GLY A 419 -26.05 -13.31 -8.40
C GLY A 419 -25.61 -14.21 -7.23
N ARG A 420 -25.85 -15.52 -7.35
CA ARG A 420 -25.40 -16.49 -6.33
C ARG A 420 -23.92 -16.88 -6.47
N GLY A 421 -23.20 -16.37 -7.48
CA GLY A 421 -21.84 -16.75 -7.81
C GLY A 421 -20.89 -15.56 -7.73
N LEU A 422 -20.33 -15.32 -6.55
CA LEU A 422 -19.31 -14.28 -6.38
C LEU A 422 -18.00 -14.74 -7.04
N ASP A 423 -17.62 -14.11 -8.14
CA ASP A 423 -16.32 -14.34 -8.78
C ASP A 423 -15.17 -13.88 -7.87
N PHE A 424 -15.43 -12.85 -7.06
CA PHE A 424 -14.39 -12.14 -6.35
C PHE A 424 -14.89 -11.51 -5.04
N ALA A 425 -14.17 -11.76 -3.94
CA ALA A 425 -14.37 -11.07 -2.67
C ALA A 425 -13.03 -10.86 -1.94
N ILE A 426 -12.46 -9.65 -2.02
CA ILE A 426 -11.21 -9.31 -1.32
C ILE A 426 -11.51 -8.68 0.03
N PRO A 427 -10.97 -9.21 1.15
CA PRO A 427 -11.01 -8.51 2.43
C PRO A 427 -10.11 -7.27 2.38
N MET A 428 -10.69 -6.13 2.79
CA MET A 428 -10.02 -4.83 2.86
C MET A 428 -10.38 -4.11 4.17
N THR A 429 -9.72 -3.00 4.43
CA THR A 429 -10.01 -2.14 5.59
C THR A 429 -9.88 -0.68 5.18
N ILE A 430 -10.88 0.13 5.55
CA ILE A 430 -10.84 1.59 5.39
C ILE A 430 -10.54 2.21 6.75
N GLU A 431 -9.42 2.93 6.85
CA GLU A 431 -8.97 3.57 8.10
C GLU A 431 -9.30 5.06 8.19
N GLY A 432 -9.57 5.68 7.05
CA GLY A 432 -9.78 7.12 6.91
C GLY A 432 -11.15 7.45 6.34
N PRO A 433 -11.40 8.74 6.06
CA PRO A 433 -12.69 9.20 5.55
C PRO A 433 -13.00 8.72 4.13
N SER A 434 -11.98 8.36 3.34
CA SER A 434 -12.14 7.90 1.97
C SER A 434 -11.02 6.95 1.55
N LEU A 435 -11.33 6.08 0.60
CA LEU A 435 -10.41 5.12 0.00
C LEU A 435 -10.84 4.86 -1.45
N SER A 436 -9.93 5.09 -2.40
CA SER A 436 -10.09 4.53 -3.74
C SER A 436 -9.75 3.04 -3.71
N LEU A 437 -10.63 2.21 -4.26
CA LEU A 437 -10.50 0.74 -4.29
C LEU A 437 -9.75 0.27 -5.55
N GLY A 438 -9.84 1.03 -6.63
CA GLY A 438 -9.29 0.70 -7.93
C GLY A 438 -10.08 1.34 -9.06
N MET A 439 -9.95 0.79 -10.26
CA MET A 439 -10.61 1.32 -11.45
C MET A 439 -11.20 0.20 -12.31
N ILE A 440 -12.31 0.47 -12.98
CA ILE A 440 -12.87 -0.38 -14.02
C ILE A 440 -12.58 0.26 -15.36
N ASP A 441 -11.76 -0.40 -16.17
CA ASP A 441 -11.44 -0.02 -17.54
C ASP A 441 -12.45 -0.68 -18.48
N CYS A 442 -13.28 0.14 -19.11
CA CYS A 442 -14.30 -0.28 -20.07
C CYS A 442 -13.75 -0.05 -21.48
N ALA A 443 -13.44 -1.13 -22.20
CA ALA A 443 -12.89 -1.07 -23.54
C ALA A 443 -13.94 -0.73 -24.61
N ALA A 444 -13.49 -0.35 -25.80
CA ALA A 444 -14.33 -0.05 -26.96
C ALA A 444 -15.26 -1.21 -27.35
N ASP A 445 -14.82 -2.45 -27.16
CA ASP A 445 -15.60 -3.67 -27.47
C ASP A 445 -16.61 -4.06 -26.37
N GLY A 446 -16.71 -3.24 -25.32
CA GLY A 446 -17.58 -3.47 -24.17
C GLY A 446 -16.99 -4.37 -23.09
N SER A 447 -15.84 -5.03 -23.35
CA SER A 447 -15.15 -5.82 -22.33
C SER A 447 -14.66 -4.93 -21.19
N LYS A 448 -14.60 -5.50 -19.99
CA LYS A 448 -14.25 -4.75 -18.78
C LYS A 448 -13.07 -5.38 -18.08
N ARG A 449 -12.32 -4.57 -17.34
CA ARG A 449 -11.17 -5.02 -16.57
C ARG A 449 -11.05 -4.21 -15.29
N PHE A 450 -10.98 -4.89 -14.15
CA PHE A 450 -10.65 -4.23 -12.90
C PHE A 450 -9.14 -4.06 -12.80
N VAL A 451 -8.69 -2.86 -12.44
CA VAL A 451 -7.30 -2.51 -12.18
C VAL A 451 -7.14 -2.27 -10.68
N PHE A 452 -6.30 -3.10 -10.03
CA PHE A 452 -6.01 -2.97 -8.61
C PHE A 452 -5.07 -1.79 -8.37
N ALA A 453 -5.58 -0.70 -7.80
CA ALA A 453 -4.81 0.49 -7.50
C ALA A 453 -5.53 1.31 -6.41
N SER A 454 -5.36 0.91 -5.15
CA SER A 454 -6.03 1.56 -4.03
C SER A 454 -5.24 2.71 -3.42
N GLY A 455 -5.91 3.71 -2.85
CA GLY A 455 -5.25 4.80 -2.13
C GLY A 455 -6.16 5.99 -1.84
N VAL A 456 -5.68 6.91 -1.01
CA VAL A 456 -6.45 8.11 -0.65
C VAL A 456 -6.18 9.21 -1.67
N MET A 457 -7.22 9.69 -2.33
CA MET A 457 -7.15 10.81 -3.28
C MET A 457 -7.89 12.03 -2.71
N GLY A 458 -7.21 13.18 -2.63
CA GLY A 458 -7.81 14.43 -2.14
C GLY A 458 -7.80 14.61 -0.61
N ARG A 459 -8.62 15.57 -0.14
CA ARG A 459 -8.77 15.94 1.29
C ARG A 459 -10.21 15.86 1.81
N GLY A 460 -11.19 15.69 0.92
CA GLY A 460 -12.62 15.64 1.26
C GLY A 460 -13.13 14.22 1.49
N ILE A 461 -14.28 14.13 2.16
CA ILE A 461 -15.02 12.86 2.32
C ILE A 461 -15.59 12.44 0.97
N VAL A 462 -16.14 13.37 0.18
CA VAL A 462 -16.69 13.08 -1.16
C VAL A 462 -15.61 13.20 -2.22
N SER A 463 -15.42 12.16 -3.03
CA SER A 463 -14.57 12.23 -4.23
C SER A 463 -15.27 13.07 -5.30
N SER A 464 -14.65 14.17 -5.73
CA SER A 464 -15.02 14.85 -6.98
C SER A 464 -13.97 14.59 -8.05
N PHE A 465 -14.40 14.24 -9.27
CA PHE A 465 -13.48 14.13 -10.40
C PHE A 465 -12.88 15.50 -10.72
N ASN A 466 -11.55 15.59 -10.70
CA ASN A 466 -10.76 16.79 -10.96
C ASN A 466 -9.54 16.43 -11.81
N ASP A 467 -8.70 17.40 -12.18
CA ASP A 467 -7.50 17.15 -12.99
C ASP A 467 -6.55 16.11 -12.37
N ALA A 468 -6.48 16.03 -11.04
CA ALA A 468 -5.73 14.98 -10.36
C ALA A 468 -6.37 13.59 -10.54
N GLY A 469 -7.70 13.48 -10.60
CA GLY A 469 -8.41 12.25 -10.98
C GLY A 469 -8.09 11.80 -12.40
N ARG A 470 -8.10 12.74 -13.36
CA ARG A 470 -7.73 12.48 -14.76
C ARG A 470 -6.28 12.01 -14.90
N GLY A 471 -5.35 12.75 -14.30
CA GLY A 471 -3.93 12.37 -14.32
C GLY A 471 -3.66 11.03 -13.65
N PHE A 472 -4.46 10.63 -12.66
CA PHE A 472 -4.36 9.31 -12.05
C PHE A 472 -4.87 8.20 -12.97
N VAL A 473 -6.00 8.41 -13.67
CA VAL A 473 -6.53 7.50 -14.69
C VAL A 473 -5.48 7.24 -15.78
N GLU A 474 -4.90 8.30 -16.34
CA GLU A 474 -3.86 8.18 -17.37
C GLU A 474 -2.62 7.45 -16.84
N HIS A 475 -2.18 7.80 -15.63
CA HIS A 475 -1.08 7.11 -14.98
C HIS A 475 -1.37 5.61 -14.76
N ALA A 476 -2.58 5.26 -14.34
CA ALA A 476 -2.99 3.88 -14.10
C ALA A 476 -3.04 3.08 -15.41
N ARG A 477 -3.57 3.65 -16.50
CA ARG A 477 -3.55 3.03 -17.83
C ARG A 477 -2.13 2.74 -18.30
N ALA A 478 -1.25 3.75 -18.24
CA ALA A 478 0.15 3.58 -18.62
C ALA A 478 0.88 2.58 -17.72
N SER A 479 0.64 2.61 -16.41
CA SER A 479 1.25 1.70 -15.45
C SER A 479 0.81 0.26 -15.67
N THR A 480 -0.48 0.02 -15.91
CA THR A 480 -1.00 -1.30 -16.25
C THR A 480 -0.45 -1.79 -17.60
N ALA A 481 -0.29 -0.92 -18.59
CA ALA A 481 0.29 -1.31 -19.88
C ALA A 481 1.78 -1.69 -19.78
N THR A 482 2.52 -1.11 -18.84
CA THR A 482 4.00 -1.18 -18.83
C THR A 482 4.60 -1.90 -17.62
N CYS A 483 3.81 -2.22 -16.60
CA CYS A 483 4.33 -2.89 -15.41
C CYS A 483 4.86 -4.29 -15.74
N LEU A 484 5.90 -4.68 -15.03
CA LEU A 484 6.39 -6.05 -15.02
C LEU A 484 5.27 -7.00 -14.59
N ARG A 485 5.00 -8.02 -15.41
CA ARG A 485 4.03 -9.06 -15.10
C ARG A 485 4.70 -10.17 -14.30
N LEU A 486 4.00 -10.67 -13.28
CA LEU A 486 4.55 -11.69 -12.40
C LEU A 486 4.95 -12.95 -13.19
N ARG A 487 4.08 -13.39 -14.13
CA ARG A 487 4.34 -14.53 -15.02
C ARG A 487 5.65 -14.37 -15.80
N GLU A 488 5.83 -13.22 -16.45
CA GLU A 488 7.03 -12.90 -17.25
C GLU A 488 8.29 -12.96 -16.38
N VAL A 489 8.28 -12.28 -15.24
CA VAL A 489 9.44 -12.19 -14.35
C VAL A 489 9.81 -13.56 -13.77
N LEU A 490 8.82 -14.36 -13.34
CA LEU A 490 9.07 -15.70 -12.79
C LEU A 490 9.61 -16.66 -13.86
N ALA A 491 9.06 -16.62 -15.08
CA ALA A 491 9.56 -17.42 -16.20
C ALA A 491 11.02 -17.08 -16.53
N LEU A 492 11.34 -15.78 -16.65
CA LEU A 492 12.71 -15.30 -16.90
C LEU A 492 13.68 -15.62 -15.75
N ALA A 493 13.17 -15.78 -14.52
CA ALA A 493 13.94 -16.21 -13.36
C ALA A 493 14.07 -17.75 -13.25
N GLY A 494 13.49 -18.52 -14.17
CA GLY A 494 13.62 -19.97 -14.27
C GLY A 494 12.61 -20.78 -13.46
N ALA A 495 11.47 -20.20 -13.09
CA ALA A 495 10.38 -20.94 -12.42
C ALA A 495 9.62 -21.85 -13.41
N ARG A 496 9.15 -23.00 -12.93
CA ARG A 496 8.27 -23.93 -13.67
C ARG A 496 6.81 -23.53 -13.43
N ILE A 497 6.21 -22.80 -14.38
CA ILE A 497 4.88 -22.21 -14.19
C ILE A 497 3.81 -23.18 -14.67
N ASN A 498 2.84 -23.50 -13.80
CA ASN A 498 1.78 -24.48 -14.03
C ASN A 498 2.30 -25.88 -14.38
N GLU A 499 3.54 -26.15 -13.99
CA GLU A 499 4.24 -27.41 -14.17
C GLU A 499 4.68 -27.90 -12.78
N LYS A 500 4.27 -29.12 -12.43
CA LYS A 500 4.68 -29.78 -11.19
C LYS A 500 4.81 -31.28 -11.40
N GLU A 501 5.59 -31.92 -10.53
CA GLU A 501 5.65 -33.37 -10.45
C GLU A 501 4.34 -33.95 -9.94
N GLU A 502 3.99 -35.13 -10.43
CA GLU A 502 2.77 -35.83 -10.05
C GLU A 502 2.77 -36.14 -8.55
N GLY A 503 1.67 -35.86 -7.86
CA GLY A 503 1.56 -36.02 -6.40
C GLY A 503 2.22 -34.93 -5.56
N ALA A 504 2.99 -34.00 -6.15
CA ALA A 504 3.61 -32.90 -5.41
C ALA A 504 2.64 -31.72 -5.18
N GLY A 505 2.87 -30.98 -4.10
CA GLY A 505 2.27 -29.65 -3.86
C GLY A 505 2.99 -28.56 -4.66
N TRP A 506 2.37 -27.39 -4.78
CA TRP A 506 3.02 -26.22 -5.39
C TRP A 506 4.00 -25.58 -4.40
N ASP A 507 5.19 -25.23 -4.86
CA ASP A 507 6.14 -24.46 -4.02
C ASP A 507 5.64 -23.03 -3.78
N LEU A 508 5.00 -22.44 -4.79
CA LEU A 508 4.31 -21.16 -4.73
C LEU A 508 2.93 -21.31 -5.34
N ASP A 509 1.90 -20.90 -4.60
CA ASP A 509 0.51 -20.99 -5.01
C ASP A 509 -0.09 -19.58 -5.07
N PHE A 510 -0.35 -19.11 -6.29
CA PHE A 510 -0.98 -17.82 -6.56
C PHE A 510 -2.48 -17.91 -6.87
N ASP A 511 -3.13 -19.01 -6.46
CA ASP A 511 -4.58 -19.11 -6.50
C ASP A 511 -5.21 -17.96 -5.71
N LEU A 512 -6.15 -17.27 -6.33
CA LEU A 512 -6.78 -16.08 -5.78
C LEU A 512 -7.42 -16.33 -4.40
N SER A 513 -7.95 -17.53 -4.16
CA SER A 513 -8.59 -17.90 -2.89
C SER A 513 -7.58 -18.12 -1.75
N ARG A 514 -6.29 -18.23 -2.07
CA ARG A 514 -5.20 -18.56 -1.13
C ARG A 514 -4.14 -17.48 -0.99
N VAL A 515 -4.05 -16.55 -1.94
CA VAL A 515 -3.04 -15.50 -1.90
C VAL A 515 -3.24 -14.56 -0.72
N THR A 516 -2.11 -14.20 -0.12
CA THR A 516 -1.99 -13.12 0.86
C THR A 516 -0.93 -12.14 0.35
N ALA A 517 -0.86 -10.94 0.91
CA ALA A 517 0.22 -10.01 0.58
C ALA A 517 1.61 -10.68 0.80
N ASP A 518 1.73 -11.53 1.82
CA ASP A 518 2.95 -12.29 2.12
C ASP A 518 3.37 -13.23 0.99
N THR A 519 2.42 -13.82 0.26
CA THR A 519 2.70 -14.68 -0.91
C THR A 519 3.57 -13.93 -1.93
N PHE A 520 3.25 -12.65 -2.17
CA PHE A 520 3.99 -11.79 -3.09
C PHE A 520 5.23 -11.16 -2.44
N ILE A 521 5.13 -10.73 -1.18
CA ILE A 521 6.23 -10.06 -0.47
C ILE A 521 7.45 -10.98 -0.35
N ARG A 522 7.26 -12.29 -0.22
CA ARG A 522 8.35 -13.29 -0.24
C ARG A 522 9.26 -13.18 -1.47
N LEU A 523 8.76 -12.69 -2.59
CA LEU A 523 9.55 -12.44 -3.80
C LEU A 523 10.49 -11.23 -3.66
N LEU A 524 10.27 -10.37 -2.67
CA LEU A 524 11.06 -9.16 -2.42
C LEU A 524 12.10 -9.30 -1.31
N VAL A 525 12.04 -10.37 -0.51
CA VAL A 525 12.85 -10.56 0.70
C VAL A 525 13.90 -11.64 0.50
N ASP A 526 15.13 -11.39 0.95
CA ASP A 526 16.27 -12.31 0.84
C ASP A 526 16.20 -13.57 1.73
N ARG A 527 15.18 -13.70 2.59
CA ARG A 527 14.79 -14.87 3.40
C ARG A 527 13.68 -14.40 4.35
N LEU A 528 12.51 -15.01 4.33
CA LEU A 528 11.71 -15.09 5.56
C LEU A 528 12.26 -16.30 6.31
N GLY A 529 12.91 -16.06 7.43
CA GLY A 529 13.19 -17.11 8.41
C GLY A 529 11.89 -17.65 8.98
#